data_AF-H0TVA5-F1
#
_entry.id   AF-H0TVA5-F1
#
_cell.length_a   1.000
_cell.length_b   1.000
_cell.length_c   1.000
_cell.angle_alpha   90.00
_cell.angle_beta   90.00
_cell.angle_gamma   90.00
#
_symmetry.space_group_name_H-M   'P 1'
#
loop_
_entity.id
_entity.type
_entity.pdbx_description
1 polymer ?
#
loop_
_entity_poly.entity_id
_entity_poly.type
_entity_poly.pdbx_seq_one_letter_code
_entity_poly.pdbx_strand_id
1 'polypeptide(L)'
;MFKRAEGDTRRSVTIHVEGRAIEAREGDSVSAALLASGLDARRATAVSGAKRLPYCMMGVCFDCLVTIDGVGNRQGCLVPVVDGMQIEIQKGKREIGK
;
A
#
# COMPACT_ATOMS: atom_id res chain seq x y z
N MET A 1 -13.35 5.94 -8.45
CA MET A 1 -12.00 6.18 -7.91
C MET A 1 -12.12 6.25 -6.39
N PHE A 2 -11.24 5.59 -5.64
CA PHE A 2 -11.30 5.60 -4.18
C PHE A 2 -11.07 7.03 -3.67
N LYS A 3 -11.92 7.50 -2.76
CA LYS A 3 -11.83 8.83 -2.16
C LYS A 3 -12.09 8.71 -0.66
N ARG A 4 -11.40 9.55 0.12
CA ARG A 4 -11.70 9.70 1.55
C ARG A 4 -13.04 10.42 1.72
N ALA A 5 -13.65 10.24 2.89
CA ALA A 5 -14.85 10.97 3.25
C ALA A 5 -14.56 12.48 3.25
N GLU A 6 -15.55 13.27 2.82
CA GLU A 6 -15.47 14.71 2.87
C GLU A 6 -15.33 15.19 4.32
N GLY A 7 -14.43 16.14 4.56
CA GLY A 7 -14.19 16.67 5.91
C GLY A 7 -13.33 15.78 6.81
N ASP A 8 -12.60 14.80 6.28
CA ASP A 8 -11.61 14.03 7.06
C ASP A 8 -10.53 14.95 7.65
N THR A 9 -10.59 15.17 8.97
CA THR A 9 -9.69 16.05 9.73
C THR A 9 -8.50 15.31 10.35
N ARG A 10 -8.34 14.02 10.08
CA ARG A 10 -7.18 13.26 10.59
C ARG A 10 -5.88 13.90 10.11
N ARG A 11 -4.86 13.85 10.97
CA ARG A 11 -3.54 14.42 10.72
C ARG A 11 -2.97 13.90 9.39
N SER A 12 -2.45 14.81 8.57
CA SER A 12 -1.71 14.44 7.36
C SER A 12 -0.34 13.87 7.73
N VAL A 13 0.04 12.77 7.08
CA VAL A 13 1.39 12.18 7.14
C VAL A 13 1.93 12.03 5.71
N THR A 14 3.24 12.12 5.56
CA THR A 14 3.92 11.90 4.29
C THR A 14 4.50 10.49 4.27
N ILE A 15 4.15 9.71 3.26
CA ILE A 15 4.77 8.40 2.99
C ILE A 15 5.39 8.42 1.60
N HIS A 16 6.34 7.53 1.34
CA HIS A 16 7.05 7.46 0.06
C HIS A 16 6.68 6.17 -0.65
N VAL A 17 6.07 6.28 -1.83
CA VAL A 17 5.69 5.12 -2.66
C VAL A 17 6.51 5.14 -3.94
N GLU A 18 7.31 4.11 -4.17
CA GLU A 18 8.27 4.07 -5.28
C GLU A 18 9.15 5.34 -5.31
N GLY A 19 9.58 5.80 -4.13
CA GLY A 19 10.37 7.03 -3.94
C GLY A 19 9.58 8.34 -4.07
N ARG A 20 8.30 8.31 -4.45
CA ARG A 20 7.46 9.51 -4.58
C ARG A 20 6.75 9.82 -3.27
N ALA A 21 6.93 11.03 -2.76
CA ALA A 21 6.16 11.50 -1.61
C ALA A 21 4.66 11.58 -1.96
N ILE A 22 3.84 10.96 -1.12
CA ILE A 22 2.38 11.04 -1.18
C ILE A 22 1.82 11.44 0.19
N GLU A 23 0.76 12.24 0.17
CA GLU A 23 0.03 12.57 1.39
C GLU A 23 -0.97 11.46 1.73
N ALA A 24 -0.94 11.02 2.98
CA ALA A 24 -1.90 10.10 3.57
C ALA A 24 -2.46 10.67 4.87
N ARG A 25 -3.43 9.97 5.46
CA ARG A 25 -3.98 10.33 6.77
C ARG A 25 -3.50 9.34 7.81
N GLU A 26 -3.11 9.83 8.97
CA GLU A 26 -2.74 9.00 10.12
C GLU A 26 -3.86 7.97 10.39
N GLY A 27 -3.46 6.71 10.58
CA GLY A 27 -4.38 5.58 10.77
C GLY A 27 -4.99 5.00 9.49
N ASP A 28 -4.78 5.58 8.31
CA ASP A 28 -5.07 4.86 7.07
C ASP A 28 -4.28 3.56 7.01
N SER A 29 -4.86 2.49 6.47
CA SER A 29 -4.04 1.36 6.05
C SER A 29 -3.18 1.77 4.85
N VAL A 30 -2.01 1.16 4.69
CA VAL A 30 -1.14 1.36 3.51
C VAL A 30 -1.93 1.13 2.22
N SER A 31 -2.83 0.14 2.18
CA SER A 31 -3.72 -0.09 1.03
C SER A 31 -4.69 1.06 0.77
N ALA A 32 -5.33 1.61 1.81
CA ALA A 32 -6.23 2.76 1.64
C ALA A 32 -5.45 4.00 1.17
N ALA A 33 -4.26 4.24 1.71
CA ALA A 33 -3.40 5.33 1.29
C ALA A 33 -2.97 5.19 -0.17
N LEU A 34 -2.55 4.00 -0.59
CA LEU A 34 -2.21 3.70 -1.98
C LEU A 34 -3.40 3.90 -2.93
N LEU A 35 -4.59 3.40 -2.58
CA LEU A 35 -5.80 3.58 -3.39
C LEU A 35 -6.19 5.06 -3.54
N ALA A 36 -6.00 5.86 -2.48
CA ALA A 36 -6.32 7.27 -2.49
C ALA A 36 -5.24 8.15 -3.13
N SER A 37 -4.01 7.66 -3.27
CA SER A 37 -2.88 8.39 -3.87
C SER A 37 -3.05 8.69 -5.36
N GLY A 38 -3.95 7.97 -6.04
CA GLY A 38 -4.10 8.05 -7.49
C GLY A 38 -2.96 7.40 -8.30
N LEU A 39 -1.98 6.80 -7.62
CA LEU A 39 -0.91 6.03 -8.26
C LEU A 39 -1.43 4.69 -8.81
N ASP A 40 -0.73 4.13 -9.80
CA ASP A 40 -0.93 2.75 -10.22
C ASP A 40 -0.32 1.79 -9.19
N ALA A 41 -1.01 1.61 -8.06
CA ALA A 41 -0.55 0.84 -6.91
C ALA A 41 -0.78 -0.68 -7.03
N ARG A 42 -0.81 -1.21 -8.26
CA ARG A 42 -1.14 -2.62 -8.51
C ARG A 42 0.08 -3.51 -8.37
N ARG A 43 0.03 -4.49 -7.45
CA ARG A 43 1.03 -5.55 -7.43
C ARG A 43 0.89 -6.45 -8.66
N ALA A 44 1.93 -7.21 -8.97
CA ALA A 44 1.89 -8.31 -9.94
C ALA A 44 1.90 -9.67 -9.24
N THR A 45 1.02 -10.61 -9.63
CA THR A 45 1.03 -11.97 -9.06
C THR A 45 2.30 -12.74 -9.42
N ALA A 46 2.73 -13.64 -8.54
CA ALA A 46 3.98 -14.38 -8.68
C ALA A 46 4.09 -15.27 -9.94
N VAL A 47 2.97 -15.86 -10.38
CA VAL A 47 2.97 -16.85 -11.47
C VAL A 47 2.67 -16.20 -12.81
N SER A 48 1.55 -15.49 -12.92
CA SER A 48 1.07 -14.93 -14.20
C SER A 48 1.40 -13.46 -14.41
N GLY A 49 1.99 -12.78 -13.42
CA GLY A 49 2.22 -11.34 -13.48
C GLY A 49 0.94 -10.50 -13.50
N ALA A 50 -0.22 -11.09 -13.20
CA ALA A 50 -1.49 -10.41 -13.28
C ALA A 50 -1.53 -9.23 -12.29
N LYS A 51 -1.96 -8.06 -12.78
CA LYS A 51 -2.11 -6.85 -11.97
C LYS A 51 -3.30 -7.00 -11.02
N ARG A 52 -3.10 -6.62 -9.76
CA ARG A 52 -4.11 -6.77 -8.71
C ARG A 52 -4.13 -5.56 -7.79
N LEU A 53 -5.32 -5.19 -7.33
CA LEU A 53 -5.56 -4.17 -6.31
C LEU A 53 -5.98 -4.83 -5.00
N PRO A 54 -5.86 -4.11 -3.86
CA PRO A 54 -6.51 -4.51 -2.61
C PRO A 54 -8.00 -4.80 -2.85
N TYR A 55 -8.45 -5.99 -2.44
CA TYR A 55 -9.83 -6.45 -2.64
C TYR A 55 -10.56 -6.62 -1.31
N CYS A 56 -10.11 -7.55 -0.46
CA CYS A 56 -10.83 -7.88 0.78
C CYS A 56 -10.70 -6.84 1.90
N MET A 57 -9.62 -6.05 1.91
CA MET A 57 -9.29 -5.11 3.01
C MET A 57 -9.24 -5.74 4.43
N MET A 58 -9.12 -7.07 4.53
CA MET A 58 -9.18 -7.82 5.80
C MET A 58 -8.04 -8.83 5.96
N GLY A 59 -7.05 -8.83 5.05
CA GLY A 59 -5.89 -9.73 5.13
C GLY A 59 -6.12 -11.16 4.64
N VAL A 60 -7.18 -11.43 3.87
CA VAL A 60 -7.49 -12.80 3.39
C VAL A 60 -7.04 -13.04 1.95
N CYS A 61 -7.16 -12.06 1.06
CA CYS A 61 -6.93 -12.28 -0.39
C CYS A 61 -5.46 -12.17 -0.83
N PHE A 62 -4.58 -11.63 0.02
CA PHE A 62 -3.18 -11.33 -0.31
C PHE A 62 -2.99 -10.46 -1.56
N ASP A 63 -4.02 -9.72 -1.98
CA ASP A 63 -3.90 -8.92 -3.20
C ASP A 63 -3.21 -7.57 -3.02
N CYS A 64 -2.98 -7.17 -1.76
CA CYS A 64 -2.41 -5.90 -1.33
C CYS A 64 -0.94 -5.99 -0.87
N LEU A 65 -0.22 -7.02 -1.32
CA LEU A 65 1.17 -7.21 -0.88
C LEU A 65 2.08 -6.08 -1.36
N VAL A 66 2.89 -5.58 -0.43
CA VAL A 66 3.87 -4.50 -0.61
C VAL A 66 5.13 -4.81 0.21
N THR A 67 6.22 -4.10 -0.11
CA THR A 67 7.39 -3.98 0.75
C THR A 67 7.24 -2.70 1.56
N ILE A 68 7.47 -2.78 2.87
CA ILE A 68 7.44 -1.62 3.77
C ILE A 68 8.76 -1.58 4.53
N ASP A 69 9.49 -0.47 4.41
CA ASP A 69 10.78 -0.24 5.08
C ASP A 69 11.75 -1.40 4.87
N GLY A 70 11.82 -1.88 3.62
CA GLY A 70 12.67 -3.01 3.22
C GLY A 70 12.09 -4.39 3.50
N VAL A 71 11.02 -4.51 4.29
CA VAL A 71 10.39 -5.80 4.62
C VAL A 71 9.31 -6.14 3.60
N GLY A 72 9.50 -7.23 2.85
CA GLY A 72 8.59 -7.69 1.81
C GLY A 72 7.35 -8.42 2.34
N ASN A 73 6.45 -8.79 1.43
CA ASN A 73 5.27 -9.63 1.73
C ASN A 73 4.36 -9.05 2.83
N ARG A 74 4.31 -7.74 2.99
CA ARG A 74 3.44 -7.08 3.98
C ARG A 74 2.05 -6.94 3.40
N GLN A 75 1.04 -7.33 4.17
CA GLN A 75 -0.35 -7.13 3.80
C GLN A 75 -0.72 -5.67 4.07
N GLY A 76 -0.59 -4.81 3.06
CA GLY A 76 -0.79 -3.36 3.23
C GLY A 76 -2.17 -2.97 3.78
N CYS A 77 -3.18 -3.85 3.70
CA CYS A 77 -4.48 -3.61 4.30
C CYS A 77 -4.51 -3.75 5.84
N LEU A 78 -3.51 -4.39 6.43
CA LEU A 78 -3.40 -4.60 7.89
C LEU A 78 -2.36 -3.69 8.55
N VAL A 79 -1.59 -2.93 7.76
CA VAL A 79 -0.53 -2.06 8.28
C VAL A 79 -1.00 -0.61 8.22
N PRO A 80 -1.11 0.10 9.35
CA PRO A 80 -1.38 1.54 9.35
C PRO A 80 -0.17 2.32 8.84
N VAL A 81 -0.41 3.41 8.12
CA VAL A 81 0.65 4.31 7.66
C VAL A 81 1.26 5.07 8.84
N VAL A 82 2.56 5.31 8.76
CA VAL A 82 3.33 6.15 9.69
C VAL A 82 4.12 7.15 8.85
N ASP A 83 4.31 8.36 9.37
CA ASP A 83 5.08 9.41 8.69
C ASP A 83 6.50 8.93 8.35
N GLY A 84 6.96 9.24 7.14
CA GLY A 84 8.27 8.86 6.60
C GLY A 84 8.39 7.43 6.06
N MET A 85 7.33 6.61 6.17
CA MET A 85 7.34 5.20 5.73
C MET A 85 7.71 5.03 4.25
N GLN A 86 8.58 4.07 3.95
CA GLN A 86 9.04 3.74 2.60
C GLN A 86 8.30 2.51 2.08
N ILE A 87 7.61 2.64 0.94
CA ILE A 87 6.75 1.62 0.38
C ILE A 87 7.14 1.33 -1.07
N GLU A 88 7.32 0.06 -1.38
CA GLU A 88 7.49 -0.43 -2.75
C GLU A 88 6.35 -1.39 -3.10
N ILE A 89 5.83 -1.27 -4.32
CA ILE A 89 4.82 -2.19 -4.84
C ILE A 89 5.50 -3.52 -5.12
N GLN A 90 4.96 -4.58 -4.53
CA GLN A 90 5.52 -5.90 -4.72
C GLN A 90 5.31 -6.38 -6.17
N LYS A 91 6.39 -6.86 -6.78
CA LYS A 91 6.38 -7.43 -8.14
C LYS A 91 6.71 -8.91 -8.05
N GLY A 92 5.70 -9.75 -8.27
CA GLY A 92 5.88 -11.19 -8.32
C GLY A 92 6.00 -11.85 -6.94
N LYS A 93 6.88 -12.86 -6.84
CA LYS A 93 7.10 -13.63 -5.61
C LYS A 93 7.88 -12.80 -4.57
N ARG A 94 7.85 -13.26 -3.32
CA ARG A 94 8.73 -12.73 -2.28
C ARG A 94 10.21 -12.96 -2.66
N GLU A 95 11.03 -11.95 -2.42
CA GLU A 95 12.49 -12.06 -2.51
C GLU A 95 13.07 -12.47 -1.16
N ILE A 96 14.05 -13.39 -1.16
CA ILE A 96 14.74 -13.81 0.06
C ILE A 96 15.72 -12.70 0.46
N GLY A 97 15.65 -12.23 1.71
CA GLY A 97 16.46 -11.11 2.21
C GLY A 97 15.73 -9.77 2.24
N LYS A 98 14.49 -9.74 1.72
CA LYS A 98 13.45 -8.76 2.06
C LYS A 98 12.39 -9.41 2.97
#